data_AF-A0A0Q8QU55-F1
#
_entry.id   AF-A0A0Q8QU55-F1
#
_cell.length_a   1.000
_cell.length_b   1.000
_cell.length_c   1.000
_cell.angle_alpha   90.00
_cell.angle_beta   90.00
_cell.angle_gamma   90.00
#
_symmetry.space_group_name_H-M   'P 1'
#
loop_
_entity.id
_entity.type
_entity.pdbx_description
1 polymer ?
#
loop_
_entity_poly.entity_id
_entity_poly.type
_entity_poly.pdbx_seq_one_letter_code
_entity_poly.pdbx_strand_id
1 'polypeptide(L)'
;MSQLTGAAQAAQLHTSYGYDALGRLVQARNGHATVTLQYDALGQLLSETTTAEGIAATLSHAYDALGNRIRTTLPDGRVLQQLFYGAGHLHQVR
;
A
#
# COMPACT_ATOMS: atom_id res chain seq x y z
N MET A 1 16.87 -16.07 44.75
CA MET A 1 15.80 -15.06 44.62
C MET A 1 15.76 -14.63 43.16
N SER A 2 14.68 -15.01 42.46
CA SER A 2 14.39 -14.71 41.05
C SER A 2 14.25 -13.21 40.80
N GLN A 3 14.79 -12.72 39.67
CA GLN A 3 14.23 -11.60 38.91
C GLN A 3 14.44 -11.85 37.40
N LEU A 4 13.68 -12.79 36.86
CA LEU A 4 13.43 -12.95 35.42
C LEU A 4 12.04 -12.40 35.16
N THR A 5 11.87 -11.13 34.77
CA THR A 5 10.72 -10.60 34.01
C THR A 5 10.78 -9.07 33.93
N GLY A 6 10.85 -8.49 32.73
CA GLY A 6 10.40 -7.10 32.54
C GLY A 6 11.11 -6.24 31.50
N ALA A 7 12.38 -6.48 31.19
CA ALA A 7 13.18 -5.53 30.38
C ALA A 7 13.59 -6.03 28.98
N ALA A 8 13.15 -7.22 28.58
CA ALA A 8 13.25 -7.70 27.21
C ALA A 8 11.83 -7.70 26.60
N GLN A 9 11.66 -7.08 25.44
CA GLN A 9 10.41 -6.98 24.67
C GLN A 9 9.34 -5.98 25.16
N ALA A 10 9.72 -4.76 25.53
CA ALA A 10 8.96 -3.64 24.96
C ALA A 10 9.39 -3.54 23.49
N ALA A 11 8.78 -4.32 22.60
CA ALA A 11 8.96 -4.16 21.17
C ALA A 11 8.54 -2.73 20.84
N GLN A 12 9.50 -1.81 20.73
CA GLN A 12 9.25 -0.46 20.26
C GLN A 12 8.75 -0.62 18.83
N LEU A 13 7.42 -0.62 18.67
CA LEU A 13 6.75 -0.42 17.40
C LEU A 13 6.99 1.03 17.00
N HIS A 14 8.22 1.35 16.60
CA HIS A 14 8.56 2.67 16.10
C HIS A 14 7.99 2.77 14.68
N THR A 15 6.80 3.35 14.59
CA THR A 15 6.22 3.69 13.29
C THR A 15 6.94 4.91 12.73
N SER A 16 7.43 4.82 11.51
CA SER A 16 8.02 5.96 10.80
C SER A 16 7.44 6.12 9.41
N TYR A 17 7.41 7.37 8.96
CA TYR A 17 6.81 7.80 7.70
C TYR A 17 7.84 8.57 6.89
N GLY A 18 7.90 8.30 5.60
CA GLY A 18 8.69 9.02 4.61
C GLY A 18 7.78 9.74 3.63
N TYR A 19 8.13 10.97 3.30
CA TYR A 19 7.37 11.83 2.40
C TYR A 19 8.27 12.31 1.26
N ASP A 20 7.69 12.56 0.09
CA ASP A 20 8.38 13.24 -1.01
C ASP A 20 8.39 14.76 -0.84
N ALA A 21 9.01 15.47 -1.78
CA ALA A 21 9.11 16.93 -1.76
C ALA A 21 7.75 17.66 -1.86
N LEU A 22 6.69 16.96 -2.30
CA LEU A 22 5.33 17.47 -2.36
C LEU A 22 4.54 17.15 -1.08
N GLY A 23 5.18 16.52 -0.08
CA GLY A 23 4.54 16.11 1.17
C GLY A 23 3.66 14.87 1.04
N ARG A 24 3.75 14.12 -0.07
CA ARG A 24 2.99 12.87 -0.25
C ARG A 24 3.71 11.72 0.44
N LEU A 25 2.95 10.84 1.10
CA LEU A 25 3.50 9.67 1.78
C LEU A 25 4.08 8.69 0.76
N VAL A 26 5.39 8.41 0.83
CA VAL A 26 6.06 7.44 -0.06
C VAL A 26 6.49 6.17 0.66
N GLN A 27 6.57 6.21 2.00
CA GLN A 27 6.93 5.06 2.81
C GLN A 27 6.26 5.13 4.17
N ALA A 28 5.72 4.01 4.66
CA ALA A 28 5.35 3.83 6.05
C ALA A 28 5.95 2.51 6.54
N ARG A 29 6.55 2.49 7.72
CA ARG A 29 7.13 1.27 8.30
C ARG A 29 6.86 1.19 9.78
N ASN A 30 6.66 -0.02 10.27
CA ASN A 30 6.62 -0.33 11.69
C ASN A 30 7.46 -1.59 11.97
N GLY A 31 7.36 -2.16 13.17
CA GLY A 31 8.13 -3.36 13.55
C GLY A 31 7.74 -4.65 12.80
N HIS A 32 6.71 -4.63 11.95
CA HIS A 32 6.17 -5.82 11.28
C HIS A 32 6.21 -5.70 9.75
N ALA A 33 5.92 -4.52 9.20
CA ALA A 33 5.81 -4.33 7.77
C ALA A 33 6.36 -2.96 7.31
N THR A 34 6.73 -2.90 6.04
CA THR A 34 7.02 -1.67 5.31
C THR A 34 6.11 -1.57 4.10
N VAL A 35 5.43 -0.44 3.96
CA VAL A 35 4.62 -0.06 2.80
C VAL A 35 5.38 1.02 2.03
N THR A 36 5.52 0.86 0.73
CA THR A 36 6.12 1.84 -0.18
C THR A 36 5.12 2.22 -1.26
N LEU A 37 4.97 3.51 -1.52
CA LEU A 37 4.00 4.08 -2.44
C LEU A 37 4.74 4.83 -3.54
N GLN A 38 4.36 4.60 -4.80
CA GLN A 38 4.93 5.31 -5.94
C GLN A 38 3.83 6.08 -6.67
N TYR A 39 4.14 7.32 -7.03
CA TYR A 39 3.21 8.20 -7.71
C TYR A 39 3.77 8.64 -9.05
N ASP A 40 2.88 8.93 -10.00
CA ASP A 40 3.25 9.65 -11.21
C ASP A 40 3.40 11.17 -10.95
N ALA A 41 3.74 11.89 -12.01
CA ALA A 41 3.87 13.35 -11.98
C ALA A 41 2.54 14.09 -11.71
N LEU A 42 1.40 13.44 -11.94
CA LEU A 42 0.05 13.99 -11.69
C LEU A 42 -0.45 13.68 -10.27
N GLY A 43 0.27 12.90 -9.48
CA GLY A 43 -0.15 12.50 -8.13
C GLY A 43 -0.96 11.23 -8.06
N GLN A 44 -1.03 10.46 -9.13
CA GLN A 44 -1.75 9.21 -9.18
C GLN A 44 -0.86 8.08 -8.67
N LEU A 45 -1.41 7.21 -7.81
CA LEU A 45 -0.68 6.10 -7.21
C LEU A 45 -0.43 5.01 -8.25
N LEU A 46 0.81 4.85 -8.70
CA LEU A 46 1.21 3.82 -9.66
C LEU A 46 1.36 2.45 -9.03
N SER A 47 1.93 2.39 -7.82
CA SER A 47 2.15 1.13 -7.12
C SER A 47 2.13 1.29 -5.60
N GLU A 48 1.70 0.22 -4.95
CA GLU A 48 1.78 0.04 -3.50
C GLU A 48 2.44 -1.31 -3.23
N THR A 49 3.59 -1.29 -2.57
CA THR A 49 4.31 -2.51 -2.17
C THR A 49 4.31 -2.63 -0.67
N THR A 50 3.66 -3.68 -0.15
CA THR A 50 3.75 -4.07 1.25
C THR A 50 4.74 -5.21 1.39
N THR A 51 5.76 -5.03 2.22
CA THR A 51 6.70 -6.08 2.61
C THR A 51 6.51 -6.40 4.09
N ALA A 52 6.13 -7.63 4.41
CA ALA A 52 5.99 -8.13 5.77
C ALA A 52 6.71 -9.47 5.87
N GLU A 53 7.48 -9.67 6.95
CA GLU A 53 8.22 -10.93 7.17
C GLU A 53 9.12 -11.36 5.98
N GLY A 54 9.64 -10.39 5.22
CA GLY A 54 10.46 -10.64 4.03
C GLY A 54 9.69 -10.99 2.75
N ILE A 55 8.36 -11.08 2.81
CA ILE A 55 7.49 -11.33 1.66
C ILE A 55 6.94 -9.99 1.16
N ALA A 56 7.17 -9.70 -0.13
CA ALA A 56 6.67 -8.49 -0.79
C ALA A 56 5.42 -8.79 -1.62
N ALA A 57 4.39 -7.96 -1.46
CA ALA A 57 3.17 -7.97 -2.23
C ALA A 57 2.96 -6.59 -2.87
N THR A 58 2.88 -6.54 -4.20
CA THR A 58 2.74 -5.28 -4.95
C THR A 58 1.41 -5.20 -5.67
N LEU A 59 0.70 -4.11 -5.45
CA LEU A 59 -0.43 -3.64 -6.25
C LEU A 59 0.08 -2.64 -7.28
N SER A 60 -0.41 -2.72 -8.51
CA SER A 60 -0.12 -1.72 -9.55
C SER A 60 -1.41 -1.16 -10.10
N HIS A 61 -1.49 0.16 -10.32
CA HIS A 61 -2.67 0.82 -10.83
C HIS A 61 -2.39 1.49 -12.19
N ALA A 62 -3.42 1.54 -13.03
CA ALA A 62 -3.40 2.29 -14.27
C ALA A 62 -4.62 3.21 -14.36
N TYR A 63 -4.42 4.36 -14.99
CA TYR A 63 -5.37 5.44 -15.08
C TYR A 63 -5.60 5.83 -16.54
N ASP A 64 -6.79 6.33 -16.86
CA ASP A 64 -7.07 6.97 -18.14
C ASP A 64 -6.53 8.42 -18.17
N ALA A 65 -6.67 9.09 -19.31
CA ALA A 65 -6.20 10.47 -19.50
C ALA A 65 -6.93 11.51 -18.62
N LEU A 66 -8.09 11.16 -18.04
CA LEU A 66 -8.87 12.01 -17.16
C LEU A 66 -8.55 11.74 -15.67
N GLY A 67 -7.68 10.77 -15.40
CA GLY A 67 -7.28 10.37 -14.06
C GLY A 67 -8.23 9.37 -13.38
N ASN A 68 -9.13 8.73 -14.14
CA ASN A 68 -9.93 7.65 -13.60
C ASN A 68 -9.11 6.36 -13.58
N ARG A 69 -9.05 5.68 -12.42
CA ARG A 69 -8.40 4.37 -12.33
C ARG A 69 -9.19 3.33 -13.10
N ILE A 70 -8.57 2.73 -14.11
CA ILE A 70 -9.19 1.73 -15.00
C ILE A 70 -8.72 0.31 -14.70
N ARG A 71 -7.59 0.15 -14.01
CA ARG A 71 -7.01 -1.16 -13.73
C ARG A 71 -6.25 -1.18 -12.41
N THR A 72 -6.41 -2.27 -11.67
CA THR A 72 -5.52 -2.66 -10.57
C THR A 72 -5.04 -4.08 -10.82
N THR A 73 -3.72 -4.28 -10.84
CA THR A 73 -3.10 -5.60 -10.89
C THR A 73 -2.70 -6.01 -9.48
N LEU A 74 -3.19 -7.18 -9.05
CA LEU A 74 -2.93 -7.79 -7.75
C LEU A 74 -1.53 -8.48 -7.74
N PRO A 75 -0.96 -8.76 -6.56
CA PRO A 75 0.35 -9.42 -6.46
C PRO A 75 0.40 -10.81 -7.11
N ASP A 76 -0.74 -11.49 -7.19
CA ASP A 76 -0.90 -12.80 -7.84
C ASP A 76 -1.13 -12.71 -9.36
N GLY A 77 -1.02 -11.51 -9.93
CA GLY A 77 -1.20 -11.25 -11.36
C GLY A 77 -2.66 -11.12 -11.79
N ARG A 78 -3.64 -11.37 -10.91
CA ARG A 78 -5.04 -11.11 -11.23
C ARG A 78 -5.25 -9.61 -11.46
N VAL A 79 -6.19 -9.30 -12.34
CA VAL A 79 -6.48 -7.92 -12.71
C VAL A 79 -7.91 -7.60 -12.34
N LEU A 80 -8.08 -6.55 -11.55
CA LEU A 80 -9.34 -5.90 -11.29
C LEU A 80 -9.47 -4.74 -12.28
N GLN A 81 -10.28 -4.94 -13.32
CA GLN A 81 -10.62 -3.85 -14.26
C GLN A 81 -11.88 -3.17 -13.75
N GLN A 82 -11.81 -1.86 -13.49
CA GLN A 82 -13.01 -1.07 -13.24
C GLN A 82 -13.69 -0.82 -14.59
N LEU A 83 -14.54 -1.76 -15.01
CA LEU A 83 -15.45 -1.55 -16.13
C LEU A 83 -16.56 -0.61 -15.65
N PHE A 84 -16.47 0.67 -15.98
CA PHE A 84 -17.57 1.61 -15.83
C PHE A 84 -18.73 1.18 -16.73
N TYR A 85 -19.60 0.29 -16.25
CA TYR A 85 -20.97 0.27 -16.75
C TYR A 85 -21.65 1.50 -16.16
N GLY A 86 -22.09 2.41 -17.04
CA GLY A 86 -22.62 3.72 -16.67
C GLY A 86 -23.65 3.67 -15.54
N ALA A 87 -23.66 4.73 -14.74
CA ALA A 87 -24.55 4.99 -13.61
C ALA A 87 -24.27 4.18 -12.32
N GLY A 88 -23.15 4.48 -11.65
CA GLY A 88 -23.15 4.66 -10.19
C GLY A 88 -23.60 3.52 -9.28
N HIS A 89 -23.59 2.25 -9.71
CA HIS A 89 -23.85 1.13 -8.81
C HIS A 89 -22.76 0.06 -8.94
N LEU A 90 -22.11 -0.20 -7.80
CA LEU A 90 -21.19 -1.32 -7.60
C LEU A 90 -21.97 -2.63 -7.76
N HIS A 91 -21.90 -3.25 -8.93
CA HIS A 91 -22.46 -4.59 -9.15
C HIS A 91 -21.45 -5.66 -8.70
N GLN A 92 -21.30 -5.77 -7.38
CA GLN A 92 -20.68 -6.87 -6.60
C GLN A 92 -19.26 -7.34 -6.95
N VAL A 93 -18.45 -7.57 -5.91
CA VAL A 93 -17.20 -8.33 -5.98
C VAL A 93 -17.52 -9.81 -5.77
N ARG A 94 -17.10 -10.68 -6.70
CA ARG A 94 -17.12 -12.14 -6.55
C ARG A 94 -15.73 -12.66 -6.25
#